data_AF-A0A6A6A7A6-F1
#
_entry.id   AF-A0A6A6A7A6-F1
#
_cell.length_a   1.000
_cell.length_b   1.000
_cell.length_c   1.000
_cell.angle_alpha   90.00
_cell.angle_beta   90.00
_cell.angle_gamma   90.00
#
_symmetry.space_group_name_H-M   'P 1'
#
loop_
_entity.id
_entity.type
_entity.pdbx_description
1 polymer ?
#
loop_
_entity_poly.entity_id
_entity_poly.type
_entity_poly.pdbx_seq_one_letter_code
_entity_poly.pdbx_strand_id
1 'polypeptide(L)'
;MSSPVYTGPSVPDMIASHSLAENIIKYHNHPESDCILDEDELALLRRFVEHPENRDSILKDEGVATGIGEGSHGSLVQHIVSKHGNGNVLTESEIEMLRVWFAKREL
;
A
#
# COMPACT_ATOMS: atom_id res chain seq x y z
N MET A 1 19.90 18.18 1.36
CA MET A 1 18.87 18.25 0.30
C MET A 1 17.60 17.75 0.94
N SER A 2 16.56 18.56 1.01
CA SER A 2 15.28 18.13 1.57
C SER A 2 14.65 17.15 0.58
N SER A 3 14.34 15.93 1.03
CA SER A 3 13.43 15.06 0.28
C SER A 3 12.13 15.83 0.01
N PRO A 4 11.49 15.62 -1.15
CA PRO A 4 10.16 16.17 -1.35
C PRO A 4 9.26 15.70 -0.19
N VAL A 5 8.32 16.54 0.22
CA VAL A 5 7.35 16.17 1.26
C VAL A 5 6.12 15.70 0.51
N TYR A 6 5.53 14.58 0.92
CA TYR A 6 4.26 14.16 0.38
C TYR A 6 3.19 15.23 0.63
N THR A 7 2.58 15.72 -0.45
CA THR A 7 1.59 16.82 -0.43
C THR A 7 0.15 16.35 -0.67
N GLY A 8 -0.07 15.05 -0.80
CA GLY A 8 -1.39 14.48 -1.04
C GLY A 8 -2.23 14.27 0.22
N PRO A 9 -3.44 13.71 0.06
CA PRO A 9 -4.35 13.42 1.18
C PRO A 9 -3.73 12.40 2.14
N SER A 10 -4.08 12.50 3.43
CA SER A 10 -3.68 11.54 4.45
C SER A 10 -4.24 10.14 4.13
N VAL A 11 -3.50 9.10 4.50
CA VAL A 11 -3.90 7.71 4.26
C VAL A 11 -5.30 7.35 4.76
N PRO A 12 -5.74 7.71 5.97
CA PRO A 12 -7.13 7.46 6.38
C PRO A 12 -8.17 8.12 5.47
N ASP A 13 -7.87 9.29 4.88
CA ASP A 13 -8.75 10.00 3.95
C ASP A 13 -8.80 9.29 2.58
N MET A 14 -7.65 8.78 2.12
CA MET A 14 -7.56 7.95 0.90
C MET A 14 -8.30 6.63 1.03
N ILE A 15 -8.22 5.99 2.20
CA ILE A 15 -8.96 4.76 2.51
C ILE A 15 -10.46 5.04 2.52
N ALA A 16 -10.89 6.12 3.21
CA ALA A 16 -12.30 6.51 3.26
C ALA A 16 -12.86 6.87 1.89
N SER A 17 -12.03 7.44 1.01
CA SER A 17 -12.42 7.84 -0.35
C SER A 17 -12.19 6.76 -1.41
N HIS A 18 -11.69 5.57 -1.04
CA HIS A 18 -11.34 4.50 -1.98
C HIS A 18 -10.45 4.97 -3.15
N SER A 19 -9.51 5.86 -2.84
CA SER A 19 -8.61 6.48 -3.81
C SER A 19 -7.14 6.14 -3.53
N LEU A 20 -6.88 5.17 -2.66
CA LEU A 20 -5.53 4.85 -2.20
C LEU A 20 -4.69 4.32 -3.35
N ALA A 21 -5.21 3.38 -4.15
CA ALA A 21 -4.51 2.87 -5.33
C ALA A 21 -4.19 3.95 -6.36
N GLU A 22 -5.16 4.82 -6.66
CA GLU A 22 -4.98 5.91 -7.61
C GLU A 22 -3.90 6.88 -7.14
N ASN A 23 -3.93 7.26 -5.86
CA ASN A 23 -2.94 8.15 -5.27
C ASN A 23 -1.55 7.49 -5.25
N ILE A 24 -1.42 6.20 -4.90
CA ILE A 24 -0.13 5.48 -4.98
C ILE A 24 0.44 5.60 -6.40
N ILE A 25 -0.37 5.29 -7.42
CA ILE A 25 0.05 5.35 -8.83
C ILE A 25 0.42 6.78 -9.24
N LYS A 26 -0.38 7.77 -8.82
CA LYS A 26 -0.21 9.18 -9.17
C LYS A 26 1.04 9.79 -8.53
N TYR A 27 1.29 9.49 -7.26
CA TYR A 27 2.39 10.07 -6.50
C TYR A 27 3.71 9.32 -6.70
N HIS A 28 3.69 8.06 -7.14
CA HIS A 28 4.92 7.28 -7.40
C HIS A 28 5.88 7.95 -8.39
N ASN A 29 5.37 8.60 -9.44
CA ASN A 29 6.18 9.28 -10.45
C ASN A 29 6.03 10.80 -10.38
N HIS A 30 5.61 11.35 -9.23
CA HIS A 30 5.34 12.78 -9.14
C HIS A 30 6.66 13.56 -9.12
N PRO A 31 6.86 14.55 -10.01
CA PRO A 31 8.12 15.29 -10.09
C PRO A 31 8.36 16.21 -8.89
N GLU A 32 7.32 16.54 -8.14
CA GLU A 32 7.34 17.56 -7.07
C GLU A 32 6.93 17.03 -5.69
N SER A 33 6.56 15.76 -5.59
CA SER A 33 6.04 15.17 -4.36
C SER A 33 6.70 13.82 -4.10
N ASP A 34 6.86 13.49 -2.82
CA ASP A 34 7.39 12.18 -2.44
C ASP A 34 6.39 11.05 -2.73
N CYS A 35 6.91 9.83 -2.76
CA CYS A 35 6.07 8.66 -2.93
C CYS A 35 5.26 8.43 -1.65
N ILE A 36 4.06 7.89 -1.80
CA ILE A 36 3.24 7.47 -0.63
C ILE A 36 3.87 6.25 0.05
N LEU A 37 4.53 5.42 -0.74
CA LEU A 37 5.14 4.17 -0.35
C LEU A 37 6.61 4.18 -0.75
N ASP A 38 7.46 3.72 0.15
CA ASP A 38 8.87 3.44 -0.15
C ASP A 38 9.01 2.22 -1.09
N GLU A 39 10.19 2.01 -1.67
CA GLU A 39 10.44 0.87 -2.58
C GLU A 39 10.16 -0.50 -1.94
N ASP A 40 10.48 -0.64 -0.66
CA ASP A 40 10.27 -1.86 0.13
C ASP A 40 8.77 -2.12 0.34
N GLU A 41 8.03 -1.07 0.70
CA GLU A 41 6.57 -1.09 0.82
C GLU A 41 5.90 -1.40 -0.52
N LEU A 42 6.42 -0.85 -1.61
CA LEU A 42 5.91 -1.12 -2.96
C LEU A 42 6.06 -2.60 -3.34
N ALA A 43 7.21 -3.20 -3.01
CA ALA A 43 7.47 -4.63 -3.24
C ALA A 43 6.53 -5.52 -2.43
N LEU A 44 6.25 -5.13 -1.18
CA LEU A 44 5.30 -5.80 -0.30
C LEU A 44 3.87 -5.70 -0.84
N LEU A 45 3.45 -4.50 -1.27
CA LEU A 45 2.13 -4.24 -1.83
C LEU A 45 1.94 -5.07 -3.10
N ARG A 46 2.97 -5.13 -3.94
CA ARG A 46 2.97 -5.94 -5.15
C ARG A 46 2.77 -7.43 -4.82
N ARG A 47 3.58 -8.00 -3.92
CA ARG A 47 3.42 -9.40 -3.47
C ARG A 47 2.00 -9.69 -2.99
N PHE A 48 1.43 -8.74 -2.24
CA PHE A 48 0.05 -8.85 -1.75
C PHE A 48 -0.98 -8.78 -2.88
N VAL A 49 -0.83 -7.85 -3.83
CA VAL A 49 -1.77 -7.70 -4.96
C VAL A 49 -1.70 -8.89 -5.92
N GLU A 50 -0.53 -9.49 -6.10
CA GLU A 50 -0.36 -10.71 -6.90
C GLU A 50 -0.97 -11.94 -6.22
N HIS A 51 -0.82 -12.05 -4.89
CA HIS A 51 -1.31 -13.16 -4.09
C HIS A 51 -1.99 -12.68 -2.80
N PRO A 52 -3.23 -12.14 -2.87
CA PRO A 52 -3.90 -11.59 -1.70
C PRO A 52 -4.26 -12.67 -0.66
N GLU A 53 -4.37 -13.93 -1.10
CA GLU A 53 -4.53 -15.10 -0.25
C GLU A 53 -3.32 -15.39 0.65
N ASN A 54 -2.12 -14.92 0.26
CA ASN A 54 -0.88 -15.10 1.02
C ASN A 54 -0.64 -14.00 2.07
N ARG A 55 -1.61 -13.11 2.29
CA ARG A 55 -1.63 -12.09 3.35
C ARG A 55 -0.92 -12.51 4.64
N ASP A 56 -1.34 -13.61 5.24
CA ASP A 56 -0.82 -14.04 6.55
C ASP A 56 0.64 -14.49 6.47
N SER A 57 1.08 -15.03 5.32
CA SER A 57 2.49 -15.34 5.06
C SER A 57 3.31 -14.07 4.83
N ILE A 58 2.77 -13.08 4.12
CA ILE A 58 3.44 -11.80 3.85
C ILE A 58 3.65 -11.04 5.17
N LEU A 59 2.63 -10.93 6.01
CA LEU A 59 2.76 -10.30 7.34
C LEU A 59 3.78 -11.01 8.22
N LYS A 60 3.84 -12.34 8.13
CA LYS A 60 4.79 -13.14 8.89
C LYS A 60 6.24 -12.95 8.41
N ASP A 61 6.47 -12.87 7.09
CA ASP A 61 7.78 -12.61 6.48
C ASP A 61 8.35 -11.26 6.95
N GLU A 62 7.46 -10.29 7.08
CA GLU A 62 7.73 -8.92 7.53
C GLU A 62 7.93 -8.79 9.05
N GLY A 63 7.86 -9.90 9.79
CA GLY A 63 7.95 -9.89 11.25
C GLY A 63 6.76 -9.21 11.94
N VAL A 64 5.69 -8.89 11.19
CA VAL A 64 4.45 -8.36 11.73
C VAL A 64 3.66 -9.53 12.31
N ALA A 65 3.74 -9.71 13.62
CA ALA A 65 2.92 -10.68 14.31
C ALA A 65 1.45 -10.45 13.95
N THR A 66 0.76 -11.48 13.44
CA THR A 66 -0.68 -11.46 13.16
C THR A 66 -1.43 -11.09 14.45
N GLY A 67 -1.72 -9.81 14.65
CA GLY A 67 -2.20 -9.30 15.94
C GLY A 67 -1.50 -8.03 16.45
N ILE A 68 -0.85 -7.24 15.59
CA ILE A 68 -0.37 -5.92 15.98
C ILE A 68 -1.56 -5.00 16.27
N GLY A 69 -1.82 -4.77 17.56
CA GLY A 69 -2.65 -3.70 18.06
C GLY A 69 -2.12 -2.32 17.65
N GLU A 70 -2.98 -1.32 17.76
CA GLU A 70 -2.96 0.05 17.22
C GLU A 70 -1.71 0.93 17.44
N GLY A 71 -0.50 0.38 17.64
CA GLY A 71 0.69 1.15 18.00
C GLY A 71 2.05 0.62 17.56
N SER A 72 2.17 -0.39 16.68
CA SER A 72 3.48 -0.61 16.04
C SER A 72 3.62 0.26 14.81
N HIS A 73 4.80 0.84 14.62
CA HIS A 73 5.27 1.50 13.39
C HIS A 73 5.36 0.48 12.23
N GLY A 74 4.25 -0.18 11.91
CA GLY A 74 4.15 -0.98 10.71
C GLY A 74 4.00 -0.06 9.51
N SER A 75 4.73 -0.38 8.44
CA SER A 75 4.60 0.26 7.15
C SER A 75 3.14 0.35 6.70
N LEU A 76 2.80 1.34 5.90
CA LEU A 76 1.43 1.59 5.45
C LEU A 76 0.81 0.35 4.84
N VAL A 77 1.61 -0.37 4.07
CA VAL A 77 1.21 -1.60 3.39
C VAL A 77 0.93 -2.72 4.37
N GLN A 78 1.68 -2.83 5.48
CA GLN A 78 1.38 -3.80 6.53
C GLN A 78 0.01 -3.49 7.18
N HIS A 79 -0.33 -2.21 7.35
CA HIS A 79 -1.67 -1.81 7.80
C HIS A 79 -2.76 -2.20 6.79
N ILE A 80 -2.53 -1.95 5.50
CA ILE A 80 -3.45 -2.33 4.41
C ILE A 80 -3.67 -3.84 4.37
N VAL A 81 -2.59 -4.62 4.37
CA VAL A 81 -2.61 -6.09 4.29
C VAL A 81 -3.29 -6.70 5.52
N SER A 82 -3.00 -6.19 6.72
CA SER A 82 -3.64 -6.66 7.96
C SER A 82 -5.14 -6.36 8.03
N LYS A 83 -5.58 -5.23 7.46
CA LYS A 83 -6.99 -4.83 7.40
C LYS A 83 -7.76 -5.39 6.20
N HIS A 84 -7.07 -5.99 5.23
CA HIS A 84 -7.72 -6.61 4.07
C HIS A 84 -8.71 -7.70 4.50
N GLY A 85 -9.96 -7.61 4.04
CA GLY A 85 -11.05 -8.52 4.40
C GLY A 85 -11.84 -8.16 5.66
N ASN A 86 -11.39 -7.20 6.48
CA ASN A 86 -12.11 -6.79 7.71
C ASN A 86 -12.29 -5.27 7.86
N GLY A 87 -11.59 -4.46 7.06
CA GLY A 87 -11.59 -2.99 7.15
C GLY A 87 -11.85 -2.25 5.83
N ASN A 88 -12.14 -2.96 4.74
CA ASN A 88 -12.43 -2.39 3.41
C ASN A 88 -11.38 -1.36 2.92
N VAL A 89 -10.10 -1.60 3.25
CA VAL A 89 -9.01 -0.64 3.06
C VAL A 89 -8.61 -0.47 1.60
N LEU A 90 -8.62 -1.57 0.84
CA LEU A 90 -8.54 -1.59 -0.61
C LEU A 90 -9.76 -2.33 -1.13
N THR A 91 -10.44 -1.74 -2.09
CA THR A 91 -11.50 -2.42 -2.83
C THR A 91 -10.92 -3.37 -3.88
N GLU A 92 -11.74 -4.31 -4.35
CA GLU A 92 -11.34 -5.23 -5.44
C GLU A 92 -10.91 -4.45 -6.69
N SER A 93 -11.60 -3.35 -7.02
CA SER A 93 -11.23 -2.46 -8.13
C SER A 93 -9.87 -1.80 -7.95
N GLU A 94 -9.53 -1.38 -6.73
CA GLU A 94 -8.22 -0.81 -6.41
C GLU A 94 -7.10 -1.85 -6.50
N ILE A 95 -7.36 -3.06 -6.02
CA ILE A 95 -6.41 -4.19 -6.14
C ILE A 95 -6.17 -4.51 -7.61
N GLU A 96 -7.22 -4.59 -8.43
CA GLU A 96 -7.08 -4.82 -9.87
C GLU A 96 -6.29 -3.70 -10.55
N MET A 97 -6.55 -2.44 -10.19
CA MET A 97 -5.83 -1.29 -10.72
C MET A 97 -4.33 -1.34 -10.38
N LEU A 98 -3.99 -1.64 -9.13
CA LEU A 98 -2.60 -1.84 -8.70
C LEU A 98 -1.97 -3.00 -9.44
N ARG A 99 -2.70 -4.10 -9.64
CA ARG A 99 -2.20 -5.30 -10.34
C ARG A 99 -1.82 -4.97 -11.78
N VAL A 100 -2.71 -4.27 -12.49
CA VAL A 100 -2.46 -3.84 -13.87
C VAL A 100 -1.30 -2.85 -13.93
N TRP A 101 -1.20 -1.94 -12.96
CA TRP A 101 -0.10 -1.00 -12.88
C TRP A 101 1.25 -1.66 -12.64
N PHE A 102 1.35 -2.60 -11.68
CA PHE A 102 2.55 -3.38 -11.44
C PHE A 102 2.94 -4.21 -12.67
N ALA A 103 1.98 -4.90 -13.30
CA ALA A 103 2.22 -5.67 -14.51
C ALA A 103 2.75 -4.82 -15.68
N LYS A 104 2.29 -3.56 -15.81
CA LYS A 104 2.79 -2.62 -16.82
C LYS A 104 4.20 -2.11 -16.57
N ARG A 105 4.67 -2.12 -15.31
CA ARG A 105 6.01 -1.65 -14.94
C ARG A 105 7.11 -2.71 -15.11
N GLU A 106 6.74 -3.97 -15.38
CA GLU A 106 7.68 -5.08 -15.60
C GLU A 106 8.03 -5.32 -17.08
N LEU A 107 7.83 -4.32 -17.94
CA LEU A 107 8.19 -4.35 -19.36
C LEU A 107 9.20 -3.24 -19.70
#